data_AF-A0A1F2WAV0-F1
#
_entry.id   AF-A0A1F2WAV0-F1
#
_cell.length_a   1.000
_cell.length_b   1.000
_cell.length_c   1.000
_cell.angle_alpha   90.00
_cell.angle_beta   90.00
_cell.angle_gamma   90.00
#
_symmetry.space_group_name_H-M   'P 1'
#
loop_
_entity.id
_entity.type
_entity.pdbx_description
1 polymer ?
#
loop_
_entity_poly.entity_id
_entity_poly.type
_entity_poly.pdbx_seq_one_letter_code
_entity_poly.pdbx_strand_id
1 'polypeptide(L)'
;MAEPTKIEKSVQEIENLSFDPAFNVATREVLGFDGNTLQRMTADAMAIKITVDGNITYIAYAAPGTAQATAGWQCRKLDTSISNTTVITWADGDASFDNSATDLAGLNYS
;
A
#
# COMPACT_ATOMS: atom_id res chain seq x y z
N MET A 1 20.60 -0.20 -46.63
CA MET A 1 19.30 -0.58 -46.03
C MET A 1 19.57 -0.98 -44.59
N ALA A 2 18.97 -0.28 -43.62
CA ALA A 2 19.07 -0.69 -42.21
C ALA A 2 18.21 -1.93 -41.99
N GLU A 3 18.70 -2.90 -41.21
CA GLU A 3 17.90 -4.07 -40.85
C GLU A 3 16.72 -3.66 -39.97
N PRO A 4 15.52 -4.24 -40.17
CA PRO A 4 14.39 -3.96 -39.32
C PRO A 4 14.64 -4.51 -37.92
N THR A 5 14.53 -3.65 -36.92
CA THR A 5 14.68 -4.02 -35.51
C THR A 5 13.60 -5.04 -35.13
N LYS A 6 14.01 -6.21 -34.65
CA LYS A 6 13.09 -7.24 -34.16
C LYS A 6 12.45 -6.74 -32.86
N ILE A 7 11.16 -6.44 -32.89
CA ILE A 7 10.40 -6.06 -31.70
C ILE A 7 9.86 -7.36 -31.08
N GLU A 8 10.32 -7.70 -29.87
CA GLU A 8 9.94 -8.95 -29.19
C GLU A 8 8.55 -8.90 -28.54
N LYS A 9 8.05 -7.69 -28.24
CA LYS A 9 6.73 -7.46 -27.63
C LYS A 9 6.04 -6.26 -28.27
N SER A 10 4.75 -6.39 -28.53
CA SER A 10 3.92 -5.31 -29.08
C SER A 10 3.85 -4.11 -28.12
N VAL A 11 3.54 -2.93 -28.66
CA VAL A 11 3.29 -1.72 -27.83
C VAL A 11 2.18 -1.98 -26.81
N GLN A 12 1.19 -2.79 -27.18
CA GLN A 12 0.12 -3.19 -26.28
C GLN A 12 0.63 -3.95 -25.04
N GLU A 13 1.56 -4.88 -25.24
CA GLU A 13 2.20 -5.66 -24.16
C GLU A 13 3.23 -4.86 -23.35
N ILE A 14 3.84 -3.83 -23.94
CA ILE A 14 4.80 -2.96 -23.26
C ILE A 14 4.06 -1.93 -22.40
N GLU A 15 2.95 -1.39 -22.88
CA GLU A 15 2.20 -0.33 -22.22
C GLU A 15 1.00 -0.82 -21.39
N ASN A 16 0.80 -2.13 -21.29
CA ASN A 16 -0.36 -2.77 -20.64
C ASN A 16 -1.71 -2.16 -21.10
N LEU A 17 -1.81 -1.90 -22.40
CA LEU A 17 -3.01 -1.35 -23.02
C LEU A 17 -4.07 -2.44 -23.20
N SER A 18 -5.29 -2.12 -22.80
CA SER A 18 -6.48 -2.92 -23.05
C SER A 18 -7.61 -2.01 -23.56
N PHE A 19 -8.78 -2.59 -23.81
CA PHE A 19 -9.94 -1.89 -24.33
C PHE A 19 -11.13 -2.06 -23.38
N ASP A 20 -11.76 -0.94 -23.02
CA ASP A 20 -13.00 -0.94 -22.24
C ASP A 20 -14.21 -0.92 -23.21
N PRO A 21 -14.98 -2.02 -23.31
CA PRO A 21 -16.11 -2.10 -24.24
C PRO A 21 -17.34 -1.32 -23.78
N ALA A 22 -17.44 -0.93 -22.50
CA ALA A 22 -18.56 -0.15 -21.99
C ALA A 22 -18.45 1.33 -22.38
N PHE A 23 -17.23 1.86 -22.41
CA PHE A 23 -16.95 3.26 -22.75
C PHE A 23 -16.31 3.44 -24.13
N ASN A 24 -15.96 2.35 -24.80
CA ASN A 24 -15.37 2.33 -26.14
C ASN A 24 -14.06 3.15 -26.20
N VAL A 25 -13.21 3.00 -25.18
CA VAL A 25 -11.93 3.70 -25.05
C VAL A 25 -10.79 2.75 -24.72
N ALA A 26 -9.58 3.14 -25.10
CA ALA A 26 -8.36 2.46 -24.64
C ALA A 26 -8.14 2.75 -23.16
N THR A 27 -7.80 1.71 -22.40
CA THR A 27 -7.47 1.80 -20.98
C THR A 27 -6.10 1.19 -20.72
N ARG A 28 -5.41 1.65 -19.68
CA ARG A 28 -4.17 1.03 -19.19
C ARG A 28 -4.45 0.41 -17.84
N GLU A 29 -3.95 -0.80 -17.62
CA GLU A 29 -3.99 -1.39 -16.29
C GLU A 29 -3.02 -0.64 -15.37
N VAL A 30 -3.57 0.04 -14.35
CA VAL A 30 -2.76 0.67 -13.32
C VAL A 30 -2.30 -0.41 -12.35
N LEU A 31 -0.98 -0.54 -12.19
CA LEU A 31 -0.37 -1.43 -11.21
C LEU A 31 -0.12 -0.67 -9.91
N GLY A 32 -0.45 -1.29 -8.79
CA GLY A 32 -0.08 -0.83 -7.45
C GLY A 32 1.17 -1.56 -6.95
N PHE A 33 1.91 -0.93 -6.03
CA PHE A 33 2.98 -1.58 -5.27
C PHE A 33 2.51 -1.79 -3.83
N ASP A 34 2.59 -3.02 -3.33
CA ASP A 34 2.10 -3.40 -1.99
C ASP A 34 3.18 -3.52 -0.93
N GLY A 35 4.38 -3.03 -1.23
CA GLY A 35 5.57 -3.22 -0.39
C GLY A 35 6.45 -4.41 -0.82
N ASN A 36 5.93 -5.34 -1.63
CA ASN A 36 6.68 -6.52 -2.09
C ASN A 36 6.71 -6.68 -3.61
N THR A 37 5.58 -6.52 -4.29
CA THR A 37 5.46 -6.79 -5.75
C THR A 37 4.58 -5.76 -6.46
N LEU A 38 4.83 -5.58 -7.75
CA LEU A 38 3.88 -4.88 -8.63
C LEU A 38 2.70 -5.81 -8.91
N GLN A 39 1.49 -5.38 -8.59
CA GLN A 39 0.28 -6.17 -8.80
C GLN A 39 -0.86 -5.36 -9.38
N ARG A 40 -1.84 -6.07 -9.94
CA ARG A 40 -3.08 -5.48 -10.43
C ARG A 40 -3.73 -4.72 -9.28
N MET A 41 -4.21 -3.50 -9.54
CA MET A 41 -4.99 -2.72 -8.56
C MET A 41 -6.40 -3.32 -8.45
N THR A 42 -6.50 -4.58 -8.01
CA THR A 42 -7.75 -5.20 -7.58
C THR A 42 -8.04 -4.66 -6.18
N ALA A 43 -8.99 -3.73 -6.08
CA ALA A 43 -9.54 -3.15 -4.84
C ALA A 43 -8.84 -3.64 -3.55
N ASP A 44 -7.88 -2.82 -3.08
CA ASP A 44 -6.91 -3.04 -2.00
C ASP A 44 -7.48 -3.75 -0.76
N ALA A 45 -7.57 -5.08 -0.78
CA ALA A 45 -7.78 -5.83 0.44
C ALA A 45 -6.47 -5.74 1.23
N MET A 46 -6.45 -4.96 2.31
CA MET A 46 -5.31 -4.87 3.22
C MET A 46 -5.55 -5.74 4.46
N ALA A 47 -4.49 -6.36 4.98
CA ALA A 47 -4.49 -6.81 6.35
C ALA A 47 -4.48 -5.60 7.28
N ILE A 48 -5.36 -5.58 8.28
CA ILE A 48 -5.47 -4.50 9.25
C ILE A 48 -5.28 -5.09 10.66
N LYS A 49 -4.35 -4.53 11.42
CA LYS A 49 -4.25 -4.75 12.87
C LYS A 49 -4.65 -3.47 13.58
N ILE A 50 -5.51 -3.60 14.59
CA ILE A 50 -5.90 -2.50 15.47
C ILE A 50 -5.50 -2.88 16.89
N THR A 51 -4.86 -1.95 17.61
CA THR A 51 -4.53 -2.08 19.03
C THR A 51 -4.99 -0.81 19.73
N VAL A 52 -5.74 -0.96 20.82
CA VAL A 52 -6.26 0.19 21.58
C VAL A 52 -5.62 0.17 22.96
N ASP A 53 -5.07 1.31 23.37
CA ASP A 53 -4.50 1.55 24.69
C ASP A 53 -4.98 2.90 25.23
N GLY A 54 -5.94 2.87 26.15
CA GLY A 54 -6.61 4.06 26.66
C GLY A 54 -7.24 4.90 25.54
N ASN A 55 -6.77 6.16 25.40
CA ASN A 55 -7.24 7.10 24.38
C ASN A 55 -6.48 6.99 23.05
N ILE A 56 -5.55 6.05 22.95
CA ILE A 56 -4.71 5.85 21.77
C ILE A 56 -5.18 4.61 21.00
N THR A 57 -5.42 4.78 19.71
CA THR A 57 -5.69 3.67 18.78
C THR A 57 -4.54 3.58 17.78
N TYR A 58 -3.82 2.47 17.80
CA TYR A 58 -2.82 2.12 16.81
C TYR A 58 -3.46 1.31 15.71
N ILE A 59 -3.18 1.68 14.46
CA ILE A 59 -3.66 0.98 13.28
C ILE A 59 -2.47 0.67 12.38
N ALA A 60 -2.31 -0.60 12.03
CA ALA A 60 -1.31 -1.05 11.09
C ALA A 60 -1.98 -1.68 9.87
N TYR A 61 -1.42 -1.39 8.71
CA TYR A 61 -1.86 -1.89 7.41
C TYR A 61 -0.74 -2.67 6.74
N ALA A 62 -1.06 -3.76 6.07
CA ALA A 62 -0.10 -4.52 5.26
C ALA A 62 -0.81 -5.24 4.11
N ALA A 63 -0.04 -5.78 3.18
CA ALA A 63 -0.55 -6.78 2.24
C ALA A 63 -1.14 -8.00 3.00
N PRO A 64 -2.23 -8.62 2.51
CA PRO A 64 -2.75 -9.84 3.10
C PRO A 64 -1.69 -10.95 3.14
N GLY A 65 -1.60 -11.65 4.27
CA GLY A 65 -0.62 -12.71 4.47
C GLY A 65 0.73 -12.24 5.01
N THR A 66 0.99 -10.94 5.12
CA THR A 66 2.17 -10.42 5.82
C THR A 66 2.16 -10.83 7.28
N ALA A 67 3.24 -11.42 7.77
CA ALA A 67 3.37 -11.81 9.17
C ALA A 67 3.51 -10.56 10.06
N GLN A 68 2.96 -10.59 11.27
CA GLN A 68 3.06 -9.43 12.17
C GLN A 68 4.51 -9.12 12.57
N ALA A 69 5.39 -10.12 12.61
CA ALA A 69 6.79 -9.96 12.97
C ALA A 69 7.70 -9.53 11.82
N THR A 70 7.20 -9.40 10.58
CA THR A 70 8.01 -8.97 9.43
C THR A 70 7.85 -7.47 9.18
N ALA A 71 8.95 -6.82 8.79
CA ALA A 71 8.91 -5.49 8.19
C ALA A 71 8.08 -5.55 6.90
N GLY A 72 6.95 -4.87 6.90
CA GLY A 72 5.94 -4.97 5.84
C GLY A 72 4.62 -4.29 6.21
N TRP A 73 4.59 -3.60 7.35
CA TRP A 73 3.44 -2.89 7.85
C TRP A 73 3.70 -1.39 7.81
N GLN A 74 2.66 -0.65 7.47
CA GLN A 74 2.58 0.78 7.65
C GLN A 74 1.76 1.07 8.90
N CYS A 75 2.31 1.81 9.85
CA CYS A 75 1.72 1.96 11.18
C CYS A 75 1.38 3.43 11.47
N ARG A 76 0.18 3.68 11.99
CA ARG A 76 -0.24 5.00 12.46
C ARG A 76 -0.85 4.94 13.85
N LYS A 77 -0.74 6.04 14.57
CA LYS A 77 -1.32 6.26 15.88
C LYS A 77 -2.37 7.34 15.79
N LEU A 78 -3.56 7.07 16.32
CA LEU A 78 -4.64 8.03 16.52
C LEU A 78 -4.71 8.33 18.01
N ASP A 79 -4.38 9.56 18.40
CA ASP A 79 -4.45 10.03 19.77
C ASP A 79 -5.69 10.91 19.96
N THR A 80 -6.59 10.49 20.84
CA THR A 80 -7.83 11.18 21.19
C THR A 80 -7.85 11.70 22.63
N SER A 81 -6.67 11.82 23.26
CA SER A 81 -6.54 12.28 24.65
C SER A 81 -6.98 13.72 24.87
N ILE A 82 -6.97 14.54 23.81
CA ILE A 82 -7.43 15.93 23.85
C ILE A 82 -8.87 15.99 23.33
N SER A 83 -9.77 16.55 24.14
CA SER A 83 -11.18 16.70 23.78
C SER A 83 -11.36 17.43 22.44
N ASN A 84 -12.24 16.90 21.58
CA ASN A 84 -12.53 17.40 20.24
C ASN A 84 -11.33 17.46 19.28
N THR A 85 -10.23 16.77 19.61
CA THR A 85 -9.04 16.70 18.76
C THR A 85 -8.65 15.24 18.55
N THR A 86 -8.20 14.92 17.35
CA THR A 86 -7.56 13.65 17.05
C THR A 86 -6.25 13.93 16.33
N VAL A 87 -5.14 13.54 16.92
CA VAL A 87 -3.82 13.66 16.31
C VAL A 87 -3.48 12.33 15.64
N ILE A 88 -3.13 12.38 14.36
CA ILE A 88 -2.72 11.20 13.61
C ILE A 88 -1.25 11.37 13.25
N THR A 89 -0.41 10.45 13.73
CA THR A 89 1.04 10.41 13.48
C THR A 89 1.43 9.07 12.90
N TRP A 90 2.51 9.03 12.13
CA TRP A 90 3.02 7.79 11.54
C TRP A 90 4.17 7.24 12.37
N ALA A 91 4.34 5.92 12.34
CA ALA A 91 5.56 5.31 12.85
C ALA A 91 6.77 5.83 12.06
N ASP A 92 7.85 6.14 12.76
CA ASP A 92 9.11 6.67 12.19
C ASP A 92 8.99 8.00 11.42
N GLY A 93 7.81 8.63 11.45
CA GLY A 93 7.52 9.89 10.76
C GLY A 93 7.26 9.75 9.26
N ASP A 94 7.06 8.53 8.75
CA ASP A 94 6.76 8.30 7.34
C ASP A 94 5.71 7.21 7.08
N ALA A 95 5.29 7.10 5.82
CA ALA A 95 4.21 6.21 5.39
C ALA A 95 4.72 4.86 4.85
N SER A 96 5.94 4.45 5.20
CA SER A 96 6.57 3.26 4.63
C SER A 96 6.01 1.96 5.21
N PHE A 97 6.10 0.89 4.43
CA PHE A 97 5.73 -0.48 4.84
C PHE A 97 6.97 -1.24 5.33
N ASP A 98 7.68 -0.68 6.31
CA ASP A 98 8.94 -1.21 6.84
C ASP A 98 8.88 -1.50 8.35
N ASN A 99 7.72 -1.29 8.96
CA ASN A 99 7.50 -1.57 10.37
C ASN A 99 7.04 -3.01 10.61
N SER A 100 7.30 -3.51 11.82
CA SER A 100 6.68 -4.74 12.34
C SER A 100 5.42 -4.39 13.13
N ALA A 101 4.42 -5.26 13.08
CA ALA A 101 3.16 -5.10 13.80
C ALA A 101 3.09 -5.93 15.09
N THR A 102 4.19 -6.49 15.61
CA THR A 102 4.17 -7.31 16.84
C THR A 102 3.76 -6.48 18.06
N ASP A 103 4.38 -5.32 18.25
CA ASP A 103 4.06 -4.34 19.30
C ASP A 103 3.91 -2.95 18.70
N LEU A 104 2.67 -2.51 18.50
CA LEU A 104 2.38 -1.21 17.89
C LEU A 104 2.56 -0.05 18.87
N ALA A 105 2.45 -0.28 20.17
CA ALA A 105 2.61 0.76 21.17
C ALA A 105 4.09 1.09 21.40
N GLY A 106 4.98 0.13 21.16
CA GLY A 106 6.43 0.29 21.26
C GLY A 106 7.10 1.02 20.09
N LEU A 107 6.37 1.36 19.02
CA LEU A 107 6.92 2.12 17.89
C LEU A 107 7.04 3.62 18.22
N ASN A 108 7.97 4.30 17.55
CA ASN A 108 8.12 5.75 17.68
C ASN A 108 7.20 6.46 16.69
N TYR A 109 6.38 7.40 17.18
CA TYR A 109 5.43 8.13 16.35
C TYR A 109 5.71 9.63 16.38
N SER A 110 5.79 10.24 15.19
CA SER A 110 5.98 11.69 15.01
C SER A 110 5.22 12.23 13.81
#